data_AF-A0A7Y6Z457-F1
#
_entry.id   AF-A0A7Y6Z457-F1
#
_cell.length_a   1.000
_cell.length_b   1.000
_cell.length_c   1.000
_cell.angle_alpha   90.00
_cell.angle_beta   90.00
_cell.angle_gamma   90.00
#
_symmetry.space_group_name_H-M   'P 1'
#
loop_
_entity.id
_entity.type
_entity.pdbx_description
1 polymer ?
#
loop_
_entity_poly.entity_id
_entity_poly.type
_entity_poly.pdbx_seq_one_letter_code
_entity_poly.pdbx_strand_id
1 'polypeptide(L)'
;MNHNELKAPYLVFVGDAQDLLTAKVARGIAHWRPEKCIGQMRLPGAKADIGLTEMTVREAAAAGARTFVLGLAPVGGTLPAEWMPILVEALEAGMDIASGLHVRLNGIQDLVQVAQRTGRRLIDVREPRVEMVCGTGLPRAGKRLLAVGTDCCVGKMFTTLAIHREMQKRGIDATFRATGQTGILIEGSGVPVDAVVSDFIAGVVEQLTPANSPDHWDIIEGQGSLFHPAYAGVSLGLLHGAQADVILVCHEAGREQMDEMEGYPVPDLADVIETNLKLGALTNRNIRLGGIALNTSALVEDAALAEIARVQARFGVPVVDPVRTGVAAIVDALEV
;
A
#
# COMPACT_ATOMS: atom_id res chain seq x y z
N MET A 1 16.10 -16.01 3.14
CA MET A 1 16.11 -14.52 3.19
C MET A 1 15.30 -14.04 2.00
N ASN A 2 14.16 -13.38 2.24
CA ASN A 2 13.36 -12.82 1.14
C ASN A 2 14.20 -11.74 0.43
N HIS A 3 14.50 -11.96 -0.85
CA HIS A 3 15.37 -11.07 -1.63
C HIS A 3 14.76 -9.68 -1.88
N ASN A 4 13.50 -9.48 -1.47
CA ASN A 4 12.67 -8.32 -1.82
C ASN A 4 12.44 -7.34 -0.68
N GLU A 5 13.04 -7.57 0.49
CA GLU A 5 12.84 -6.70 1.65
C GLU A 5 13.83 -5.51 1.64
N LEU A 6 13.29 -4.32 1.88
CA LEU A 6 14.03 -3.09 2.08
C LEU A 6 14.64 -3.09 3.48
N LYS A 7 15.95 -2.86 3.55
CA LYS A 7 16.68 -2.90 4.82
C LYS A 7 16.55 -1.55 5.53
N ALA A 8 15.91 -1.53 6.70
CA ALA A 8 15.89 -0.36 7.58
C ALA A 8 17.21 -0.22 8.35
N PRO A 9 17.60 0.98 8.83
CA PRO A 9 16.89 2.27 8.70
C PRO A 9 16.97 2.91 7.31
N TYR A 10 16.00 3.76 6.98
CA TYR A 10 15.84 4.46 5.71
C TYR A 10 16.25 5.92 5.80
N LEU A 11 17.04 6.40 4.83
CA LEU A 11 17.08 7.83 4.49
C LEU A 11 15.99 8.10 3.44
N VAL A 12 14.99 8.91 3.79
CA VAL A 12 13.84 9.19 2.93
C VAL A 12 14.14 10.42 2.08
N PHE A 13 14.27 10.23 0.77
CA PHE A 13 14.53 11.32 -0.16
C PHE A 13 13.24 12.04 -0.53
N VAL A 14 13.15 13.31 -0.16
CA VAL A 14 12.03 14.23 -0.46
C VAL A 14 12.34 15.10 -1.66
N GLY A 15 13.59 15.13 -2.12
CA GLY A 15 14.00 15.83 -3.35
C GLY A 15 13.62 17.30 -3.32
N ASP A 16 13.14 17.82 -4.44
CA ASP A 16 12.73 19.20 -4.68
C ASP A 16 11.20 19.42 -4.52
N ALA A 17 10.49 18.50 -3.87
CA ALA A 17 9.03 18.55 -3.74
C ALA A 17 8.52 19.89 -3.23
N GLN A 18 7.56 20.46 -3.96
CA GLN A 18 6.93 21.75 -3.63
C GLN A 18 5.75 21.60 -2.66
N ASP A 19 5.19 20.40 -2.53
CA ASP A 19 4.10 20.10 -1.63
C ASP A 19 4.12 18.64 -1.17
N LEU A 20 3.32 18.35 -0.14
CA LEU A 20 3.18 17.00 0.42
C LEU A 20 2.42 16.03 -0.50
N LEU A 21 1.78 16.50 -1.56
CA LEU A 21 1.10 15.64 -2.53
C LEU A 21 2.11 14.99 -3.47
N THR A 22 3.12 15.75 -3.92
CA THR A 22 4.24 15.24 -4.70
C THR A 22 5.14 14.34 -3.86
N ALA A 23 5.31 14.68 -2.57
CA ALA A 23 6.02 13.87 -1.59
C ALA A 23 5.12 12.85 -0.85
N LYS A 24 3.97 12.45 -1.43
CA LYS A 24 3.00 11.58 -0.73
C LYS A 24 3.59 10.24 -0.28
N VAL A 25 4.54 9.70 -1.04
CA VAL A 25 5.22 8.44 -0.69
C VAL A 25 6.13 8.66 0.51
N ALA A 26 6.99 9.70 0.46
CA ALA A 26 7.84 10.08 1.59
C ALA A 26 7.04 10.32 2.87
N ARG A 27 5.95 11.10 2.76
CA ARG A 27 5.01 11.37 3.85
C ARG A 27 4.38 10.09 4.37
N GLY A 28 4.00 9.18 3.48
CA GLY A 28 3.45 7.87 3.83
C GLY A 28 4.42 7.05 4.67
N ILE A 29 5.69 6.95 4.26
CA ILE A 29 6.72 6.19 4.99
C ILE A 29 6.92 6.79 6.39
N ALA A 30 7.16 8.10 6.49
CA ALA A 30 7.36 8.78 7.77
C ALA A 30 6.13 8.69 8.68
N HIS A 31 4.92 8.75 8.12
CA HIS A 31 3.71 8.63 8.91
C HIS A 31 3.48 7.20 9.40
N TRP A 32 3.64 6.19 8.53
CA TRP A 32 3.22 4.81 8.81
C TRP A 32 4.28 3.94 9.47
N ARG A 33 5.56 4.17 9.16
CA ARG A 33 6.72 3.43 9.67
C ARG A 33 7.83 4.39 10.12
N PRO A 34 7.57 5.36 11.02
CA PRO A 34 8.60 6.28 11.51
C PRO A 34 9.80 5.53 12.13
N GLU A 35 9.58 4.36 12.72
CA GLU A 35 10.61 3.50 13.30
C GLU A 35 11.58 2.93 12.27
N LYS A 36 11.21 2.90 10.99
CA LYS A 36 12.09 2.50 9.89
C LYS A 36 12.90 3.68 9.34
N CYS A 37 12.62 4.92 9.73
CA CYS A 37 13.27 6.11 9.19
C CYS A 37 14.37 6.63 10.13
N ILE A 38 15.49 7.07 9.54
CA ILE A 38 16.56 7.76 10.28
C ILE A 38 16.57 9.27 10.05
N GLY A 39 16.06 9.71 8.90
CA GLY A 39 16.02 11.11 8.50
C GLY A 39 15.37 11.30 7.14
N GLN A 40 15.23 12.57 6.75
CA GLN A 40 14.84 13.00 5.42
C GLN A 40 16.00 13.73 4.74
N MET A 41 16.00 13.71 3.40
CA MET A 41 16.91 14.52 2.59
C MET A 41 16.11 15.35 1.59
N ARG A 42 16.20 16.67 1.70
CA ARG A 42 15.62 17.64 0.77
C ARG A 42 16.69 18.26 -0.14
N LEU A 43 16.30 18.60 -1.36
CA LEU A 43 17.08 19.45 -2.25
C LEU A 43 16.84 20.93 -1.95
N PRO A 44 17.78 21.81 -2.32
CA PRO A 44 17.57 23.26 -2.23
C PRO A 44 16.26 23.68 -2.92
N GLY A 45 15.43 24.45 -2.22
CA GLY A 45 14.15 24.94 -2.75
C GLY A 45 12.95 24.00 -2.54
N ALA A 46 13.15 22.82 -1.98
CA ALA A 46 12.05 21.96 -1.53
C ALA A 46 11.23 22.64 -0.43
N LYS A 47 9.91 22.55 -0.53
CA LYS A 47 8.97 23.09 0.46
C LYS A 47 8.25 22.00 1.26
N ALA A 48 8.16 20.79 0.70
CA ALA A 48 7.61 19.65 1.42
C ALA A 48 8.53 19.28 2.59
N ASP A 49 7.97 19.15 3.78
CA ASP A 49 8.66 18.69 4.98
C ASP A 49 7.88 17.52 5.59
N ILE A 50 8.51 16.35 5.73
CA ILE A 50 7.86 15.15 6.28
C ILE A 50 8.09 15.01 7.79
N GLY A 51 8.75 15.99 8.42
CA GLY A 51 8.92 16.09 9.87
C GLY A 51 10.02 15.18 10.45
N LEU A 52 10.91 14.66 9.61
CA LEU A 52 12.10 13.91 10.05
C LEU A 52 13.33 14.82 10.12
N THR A 53 14.36 14.36 10.83
CA THR A 53 15.65 15.04 10.90
C THR A 53 16.26 15.20 9.50
N GLU A 54 16.70 16.41 9.14
CA GLU A 54 17.48 16.63 7.91
C GLU A 54 18.83 15.92 8.00
N MET A 55 19.15 15.12 6.98
CA MET A 55 20.44 14.45 6.87
C MET A 55 20.92 14.47 5.43
N THR A 56 22.21 14.69 5.27
CA THR A 56 22.93 14.32 4.04
C THR A 56 23.08 12.81 3.94
N VAL A 57 23.41 12.33 2.74
CA VAL A 57 23.73 10.91 2.49
C VAL A 57 24.80 10.39 3.46
N ARG A 58 25.87 11.17 3.69
CA ARG A 58 26.99 10.77 4.55
C ARG A 58 26.61 10.72 6.03
N GLU A 59 25.85 11.71 6.51
CA GLU A 59 25.39 11.74 7.89
C GLU A 59 24.46 10.55 8.18
N ALA A 60 23.52 10.28 7.27
CA ALA A 60 22.62 9.14 7.41
C ALA A 60 23.37 7.80 7.38
N ALA A 61 24.34 7.64 6.46
CA ALA A 61 25.17 6.44 6.39
C ALA A 61 26.00 6.24 7.67
N ALA A 62 26.61 7.30 8.20
CA ALA A 62 27.33 7.27 9.48
C ALA A 62 26.41 6.92 10.65
N ALA A 63 25.15 7.36 10.61
CA ALA A 63 24.12 7.02 11.58
C ALA A 63 23.53 5.60 11.37
N GLY A 64 23.92 4.88 10.31
CA GLY A 64 23.56 3.48 10.08
C GLY A 64 22.46 3.24 9.05
N ALA A 65 22.09 4.24 8.23
CA ALA A 65 21.15 4.06 7.14
C ALA A 65 21.55 2.90 6.22
N ARG A 66 20.57 2.09 5.82
CA ARG A 66 20.75 0.89 4.99
C ARG A 66 20.10 1.00 3.62
N THR A 67 19.04 1.80 3.50
CA THR A 67 18.35 2.03 2.23
C THR A 67 18.09 3.53 2.03
N PHE A 68 18.39 4.03 0.84
CA PHE A 68 18.00 5.34 0.36
C PHE A 68 16.68 5.20 -0.44
N VAL A 69 15.59 5.77 0.08
CA VAL A 69 14.26 5.55 -0.49
C VAL A 69 13.81 6.80 -1.26
N LEU A 70 13.52 6.66 -2.56
CA LEU A 70 12.96 7.72 -3.37
C LEU A 70 11.48 7.91 -3.03
N GLY A 71 11.18 8.90 -2.18
CA GLY A 71 9.85 9.19 -1.66
C GLY A 71 9.02 10.12 -2.56
N LEU A 72 9.39 10.25 -3.83
CA LEU A 72 8.78 11.15 -4.81
C LEU A 72 8.07 10.40 -5.92
N ALA A 73 7.02 11.03 -6.45
CA ALA A 73 6.39 10.65 -7.70
C ALA A 73 6.37 11.87 -8.65
N PRO A 74 7.50 12.22 -9.31
CA PRO A 74 7.56 13.33 -10.23
C PRO A 74 6.61 13.12 -11.42
N VAL A 75 5.97 14.19 -11.85
CA VAL A 75 5.10 14.20 -13.04
C VAL A 75 5.93 13.82 -14.27
N GLY A 76 5.46 12.84 -15.04
CA GLY A 76 6.16 12.32 -16.23
C GLY A 76 7.16 11.19 -15.96
N GLY A 77 7.41 10.83 -14.69
CA GLY A 77 8.10 9.59 -14.30
C GLY A 77 9.59 9.52 -14.64
N THR A 78 10.21 10.61 -15.08
CA THR A 78 11.64 10.69 -15.38
C THR A 78 12.47 10.83 -14.11
N LEU A 79 13.73 10.37 -14.18
CA LEU A 79 14.73 10.62 -13.14
C LEU A 79 15.51 11.89 -13.52
N PRO A 80 15.42 12.99 -12.74
CA PRO A 80 16.19 14.21 -13.01
C PRO A 80 17.70 13.94 -13.00
N ALA A 81 18.42 14.52 -13.96
CA ALA A 81 19.87 14.34 -14.08
C ALA A 81 20.63 14.80 -12.83
N GLU A 82 20.11 15.83 -12.15
CA GLU A 82 20.66 16.37 -10.90
C GLU A 82 20.59 15.40 -9.71
N TRP A 83 19.75 14.36 -9.78
CA TRP A 83 19.69 13.34 -8.73
C TRP A 83 20.80 12.30 -8.89
N MET A 84 21.36 12.14 -10.10
CA MET A 84 22.36 11.11 -10.39
C MET A 84 23.55 11.12 -9.42
N PRO A 85 24.20 12.28 -9.13
CA PRO A 85 25.31 12.32 -8.18
C PRO A 85 24.91 11.86 -6.77
N ILE A 86 23.68 12.16 -6.34
CA ILE A 86 23.16 11.80 -5.01
C ILE A 86 22.92 10.29 -4.91
N LEU A 87 22.36 9.69 -5.96
CA LEU A 87 22.17 8.24 -6.02
C LEU A 87 23.52 7.50 -6.02
N VAL A 88 24.50 7.99 -6.77
CA VAL A 88 25.87 7.45 -6.75
C VAL A 88 26.46 7.55 -5.36
N GLU A 89 26.35 8.71 -4.69
CA GLU A 89 26.83 8.90 -3.33
C GLU A 89 26.16 7.92 -2.35
N ALA A 90 24.86 7.68 -2.47
CA ALA A 90 24.13 6.75 -1.61
C ALA A 90 24.64 5.30 -1.74
N LEU A 91 24.90 4.85 -2.96
CA LEU A 91 25.47 3.52 -3.21
C LEU A 91 26.90 3.41 -2.64
N GLU A 92 27.74 4.43 -2.89
CA GLU A 92 29.12 4.47 -2.38
C GLU A 92 29.19 4.56 -0.85
N ALA A 93 28.20 5.21 -0.22
CA ALA A 93 28.03 5.27 1.22
C ALA A 93 27.49 3.95 1.83
N GLY A 94 27.19 2.94 1.01
CA GLY A 94 26.83 1.59 1.46
C GLY A 94 25.33 1.32 1.59
N MET A 95 24.47 2.19 1.05
CA MET A 95 23.02 2.00 1.04
C MET A 95 22.53 1.28 -0.23
N ASP A 96 21.49 0.47 -0.10
CA ASP A 96 20.65 0.06 -1.24
C ASP A 96 19.78 1.26 -1.68
N ILE A 97 19.29 1.30 -2.92
CA ILE A 97 18.34 2.32 -3.38
C ILE A 97 16.99 1.67 -3.68
N ALA A 98 15.90 2.22 -3.15
CA ALA A 98 14.54 1.78 -3.44
C ALA A 98 13.72 2.85 -4.16
N SER A 99 12.99 2.46 -5.21
CA SER A 99 12.25 3.39 -6.07
C SER A 99 10.92 2.82 -6.55
N GLY A 100 9.88 3.66 -6.50
CA GLY A 100 8.58 3.44 -7.16
C GLY A 100 8.41 4.24 -8.46
N LEU A 101 9.49 4.82 -9.00
CA LEU A 101 9.41 5.57 -10.25
C LEU A 101 9.02 4.66 -11.44
N HIS A 102 8.40 5.24 -12.47
CA HIS A 102 8.13 4.52 -13.71
C HIS A 102 9.42 4.20 -14.48
N VAL A 103 10.38 5.13 -14.49
CA VAL A 103 11.75 4.83 -14.95
C VAL A 103 12.41 3.87 -13.95
N ARG A 104 12.79 2.70 -14.46
CA ARG A 104 13.48 1.66 -13.69
C ARG A 104 14.93 2.04 -13.45
N LEU A 105 15.38 2.01 -12.20
CA LEU A 105 16.77 2.24 -11.83
C LEU A 105 17.68 1.20 -12.47
N ASN A 106 17.25 -0.06 -12.53
CA ASN A 106 17.99 -1.14 -13.20
C ASN A 106 18.07 -0.98 -14.74
N GLY A 107 17.36 -0.02 -15.33
CA GLY A 107 17.50 0.37 -16.73
C GLY A 107 18.61 1.40 -17.00
N ILE A 108 19.18 2.00 -15.96
CA ILE A 108 20.17 3.07 -16.07
C ILE A 108 21.57 2.49 -15.88
N GLN A 109 22.32 2.36 -16.98
CA GLN A 109 23.61 1.66 -17.01
C GLN A 109 24.62 2.23 -16.00
N ASP A 110 24.71 3.55 -15.86
CA ASP A 110 25.64 4.19 -14.94
C ASP A 110 25.35 3.80 -13.48
N LEU A 111 24.07 3.76 -13.07
CA LEU A 111 23.69 3.31 -11.73
C LEU A 111 23.96 1.83 -11.51
N VAL A 112 23.69 0.99 -12.52
CA VAL A 112 23.94 -0.46 -12.44
C VAL A 112 25.44 -0.74 -12.23
N GLN A 113 26.31 -0.03 -12.95
CA GLN A 113 27.76 -0.18 -12.79
C GLN A 113 28.23 0.21 -11.38
N VAL A 114 27.70 1.31 -10.82
CA VAL A 114 28.02 1.71 -9.44
C VAL A 114 27.47 0.70 -8.42
N ALA A 115 26.25 0.22 -8.61
CA ALA A 115 25.64 -0.79 -7.73
C ALA A 115 26.44 -2.09 -7.71
N GLN A 116 26.91 -2.56 -8.88
CA GLN A 116 27.78 -3.73 -8.99
C GLN A 116 29.13 -3.50 -8.30
N ARG A 117 29.78 -2.35 -8.53
CA ARG A 117 31.07 -2.01 -7.90
C ARG A 117 30.98 -1.94 -6.37
N THR A 118 29.88 -1.44 -5.84
CA THR A 118 29.64 -1.26 -4.39
C THR A 118 28.99 -2.49 -3.74
N GLY A 119 28.56 -3.48 -4.52
CA GLY A 119 27.79 -4.63 -4.04
C GLY A 119 26.47 -4.22 -3.39
N ARG A 120 25.85 -3.13 -3.85
CA ARG A 120 24.54 -2.61 -3.40
C ARG A 120 23.45 -2.94 -4.40
N ARG A 121 22.20 -2.86 -3.96
CA ARG A 121 21.03 -3.21 -4.78
C ARG A 121 20.29 -1.97 -5.24
N LEU A 122 19.83 -2.01 -6.49
CA LEU A 122 18.79 -1.13 -7.02
C LEU A 122 17.47 -1.90 -6.97
N ILE A 123 16.51 -1.39 -6.20
CA ILE A 123 15.25 -2.06 -5.88
C ILE A 123 14.12 -1.27 -6.53
N ASP A 124 13.68 -1.72 -7.71
CA ASP A 124 12.51 -1.19 -8.40
C ASP A 124 11.25 -1.88 -7.87
N VAL A 125 10.48 -1.23 -6.99
CA VAL A 125 9.33 -1.88 -6.30
C VAL A 125 8.14 -2.16 -7.21
N ARG A 126 8.17 -1.66 -8.45
CA ARG A 126 7.20 -1.98 -9.51
C ARG A 126 7.50 -3.28 -10.24
N GLU A 127 8.67 -3.88 -10.00
CA GLU A 127 9.03 -5.17 -10.57
C GLU A 127 8.68 -6.30 -9.58
N PRO A 128 7.78 -7.22 -9.93
CA PRO A 128 7.49 -8.36 -9.07
C PRO A 128 8.70 -9.30 -9.07
N ARG A 129 9.36 -9.43 -7.90
CA ARG A 129 10.54 -10.28 -7.71
C ARG A 129 10.21 -11.57 -6.97
N VAL A 130 9.08 -12.17 -7.30
CA VAL A 130 8.55 -13.38 -6.68
C VAL A 130 8.44 -14.46 -7.74
N GLU A 131 8.50 -15.72 -7.33
CA GLU A 131 8.29 -16.83 -8.25
C GLU A 131 6.84 -16.78 -8.77
N MET A 132 6.71 -16.76 -10.10
CA MET A 132 5.43 -16.68 -10.79
C MET A 132 4.81 -18.08 -10.86
N VAL A 133 4.01 -18.42 -9.86
CA VAL A 133 3.29 -19.69 -9.77
C VAL A 133 1.79 -19.47 -9.90
N CYS A 134 1.09 -20.43 -10.49
CA CYS A 134 -0.37 -20.40 -10.54
C CYS A 134 -0.96 -20.58 -9.13
N GLY A 135 -2.07 -19.90 -8.86
CA GLY A 135 -2.81 -20.07 -7.60
C GLY A 135 -3.41 -21.47 -7.48
N THR A 136 -3.39 -22.01 -6.27
CA THR A 136 -3.92 -23.35 -5.97
C THR A 136 -5.37 -23.32 -5.49
N GLY A 137 -5.79 -22.21 -4.89
CA GLY A 137 -7.08 -22.09 -4.21
C GLY A 137 -7.21 -22.97 -2.96
N LEU A 138 -6.13 -23.62 -2.51
CA LEU A 138 -6.16 -24.48 -1.33
C LEU A 138 -6.25 -23.62 -0.05
N PRO A 139 -7.06 -24.03 0.95
CA PRO A 139 -7.16 -23.30 2.21
C PRO A 139 -5.81 -23.21 2.95
N ARG A 140 -5.57 -22.08 3.61
CA ARG A 140 -4.36 -21.84 4.41
C ARG A 140 -4.74 -21.33 5.81
N ALA A 141 -4.01 -21.79 6.83
CA ALA A 141 -4.20 -21.34 8.21
C ALA A 141 -3.88 -19.84 8.37
N GLY A 142 -4.39 -19.23 9.43
CA GLY A 142 -4.36 -17.77 9.67
C GLY A 142 -5.59 -17.06 9.10
N LYS A 143 -5.86 -15.87 9.64
CA LYS A 143 -7.01 -15.02 9.29
C LYS A 143 -6.59 -13.99 8.26
N ARG A 144 -7.47 -13.64 7.33
CA ARG A 144 -7.17 -12.72 6.22
C ARG A 144 -8.25 -11.66 6.07
N LEU A 145 -7.82 -10.41 6.08
CA LEU A 145 -8.67 -9.26 5.79
C LEU A 145 -8.23 -8.64 4.47
N LEU A 146 -9.17 -8.45 3.53
CA LEU A 146 -8.92 -7.75 2.27
C LEU A 146 -9.75 -6.46 2.19
N ALA A 147 -9.09 -5.33 1.92
CA ALA A 147 -9.81 -4.14 1.49
C ALA A 147 -10.23 -4.28 0.03
N VAL A 148 -11.51 -4.05 -0.23
CA VAL A 148 -12.08 -3.88 -1.58
C VAL A 148 -12.67 -2.48 -1.67
N GLY A 149 -13.14 -2.05 -2.83
CA GLY A 149 -13.74 -0.72 -2.93
C GLY A 149 -14.63 -0.52 -4.13
N THR A 150 -15.42 0.55 -4.06
CA THR A 150 -16.29 0.97 -5.17
C THR A 150 -15.51 1.48 -6.37
N ASP A 151 -14.24 1.88 -6.15
CA ASP A 151 -13.38 2.47 -7.17
C ASP A 151 -11.88 2.44 -6.76
N CYS A 152 -11.00 2.93 -7.63
CA CYS A 152 -9.63 3.32 -7.35
C CYS A 152 -9.54 4.54 -6.40
N CYS A 153 -8.41 4.69 -5.72
CA CYS A 153 -8.12 5.87 -4.89
C CYS A 153 -9.10 6.18 -3.73
N VAL A 154 -10.00 5.27 -3.36
CA VAL A 154 -10.99 5.44 -2.26
C VAL A 154 -10.45 5.12 -0.84
N GLY A 155 -9.14 5.08 -0.65
CA GLY A 155 -8.53 4.89 0.68
C GLY A 155 -8.23 3.45 1.11
N LYS A 156 -8.29 2.45 0.22
CA LYS A 156 -8.01 1.02 0.54
C LYS A 156 -6.72 0.80 1.32
N MET A 157 -5.59 1.34 0.85
CA MET A 157 -4.28 1.25 1.52
C MET A 157 -4.28 1.98 2.87
N PHE A 158 -4.92 3.14 2.96
CA PHE A 158 -4.96 3.92 4.20
C PHE A 158 -5.72 3.16 5.28
N THR A 159 -6.90 2.63 4.95
CA THR A 159 -7.75 1.85 5.86
C THR A 159 -7.01 0.63 6.40
N THR A 160 -6.33 -0.12 5.54
CA THR A 160 -5.60 -1.33 5.96
C THR A 160 -4.39 -1.03 6.81
N LEU A 161 -3.64 0.05 6.51
CA LEU A 161 -2.55 0.53 7.38
C LEU A 161 -3.07 1.02 8.74
N ALA A 162 -4.22 1.71 8.77
CA ALA A 162 -4.85 2.16 10.00
C ALA A 162 -5.26 0.98 10.89
N ILE A 163 -5.86 -0.06 10.29
CA ILE A 163 -6.26 -1.29 11.00
C ILE A 163 -5.04 -2.04 11.51
N HIS A 164 -4.02 -2.20 10.68
CA HIS A 164 -2.78 -2.86 11.09
C HIS A 164 -2.15 -2.16 12.30
N ARG A 165 -2.06 -0.82 12.27
CA ARG A 165 -1.57 -0.03 13.40
C ARG A 165 -2.43 -0.21 14.65
N GLU A 166 -3.75 -0.22 14.51
CA GLU A 166 -4.68 -0.40 15.64
C GLU A 166 -4.55 -1.81 16.25
N MET A 167 -4.43 -2.84 15.42
CA MET A 167 -4.16 -4.22 15.87
C MET A 167 -2.83 -4.32 16.63
N GLN A 168 -1.76 -3.69 16.11
CA GLN A 168 -0.47 -3.66 16.79
C GLN A 168 -0.55 -2.97 18.16
N LYS A 169 -1.28 -1.86 18.28
CA LYS A 169 -1.49 -1.19 19.57
C LYS A 169 -2.18 -2.09 20.60
N ARG A 170 -3.05 -3.00 20.14
CA ARG A 170 -3.77 -3.98 20.97
C ARG A 170 -3.00 -5.28 21.21
N GLY A 171 -1.82 -5.43 20.61
CA GLY A 171 -1.03 -6.66 20.70
C GLY A 171 -1.60 -7.83 19.90
N ILE A 172 -2.47 -7.56 18.91
CA ILE A 172 -2.97 -8.56 17.97
C ILE A 172 -1.89 -8.84 16.94
N ASP A 173 -1.56 -10.12 16.73
CA ASP A 173 -0.56 -10.54 15.76
C ASP A 173 -1.08 -10.31 14.34
N ALA A 174 -0.49 -9.33 13.64
CA ALA A 174 -0.95 -8.90 12.34
C ALA A 174 0.20 -8.42 11.45
N THR A 175 0.17 -8.81 10.18
CA THR A 175 1.09 -8.36 9.13
C THR A 175 0.33 -7.56 8.07
N PHE A 176 0.78 -6.34 7.79
CA PHE A 176 0.32 -5.60 6.62
C PHE A 176 0.92 -6.19 5.35
N ARG A 177 0.08 -6.54 4.37
CA ARG A 177 0.49 -7.13 3.10
C ARG A 177 0.31 -6.11 1.99
N ALA A 178 1.41 -5.46 1.62
CA ALA A 178 1.41 -4.47 0.56
C ALA A 178 1.28 -5.12 -0.82
N THR A 179 0.42 -4.53 -1.64
CA THR A 179 0.10 -4.99 -3.00
C THR A 179 0.40 -3.92 -4.05
N GLY A 180 0.67 -2.69 -3.62
CA GLY A 180 1.00 -1.56 -4.48
C GLY A 180 2.36 -0.96 -4.12
N GLN A 181 2.98 -0.26 -5.07
CA GLN A 181 4.31 0.36 -4.89
C GLN A 181 4.44 1.23 -3.63
N THR A 182 3.42 2.03 -3.30
CA THR A 182 3.45 2.92 -2.14
C THR A 182 3.38 2.11 -0.86
N GLY A 183 2.51 1.11 -0.79
CA GLY A 183 2.47 0.15 0.31
C GLY A 183 3.81 -0.57 0.50
N ILE A 184 4.46 -0.99 -0.60
CA ILE A 184 5.76 -1.68 -0.56
C ILE A 184 6.87 -0.77 -0.05
N LEU A 185 6.90 0.50 -0.44
CA LEU A 185 7.90 1.45 0.06
C LEU A 185 7.66 1.81 1.54
N ILE A 186 6.39 1.85 1.97
CA ILE A 186 6.03 2.02 3.38
C ILE A 186 6.46 0.79 4.19
N GLU A 187 5.99 -0.39 3.81
CA GLU A 187 6.21 -1.62 4.57
C GLU A 187 7.64 -2.16 4.40
N GLY A 188 8.32 -1.83 3.32
CA GLY A 188 9.59 -2.43 2.97
C GLY A 188 9.49 -3.84 2.39
N SER A 189 8.29 -4.39 2.21
CA SER A 189 8.05 -5.67 1.55
C SER A 189 6.66 -5.73 0.92
N GLY A 190 6.46 -6.62 -0.05
CA GLY A 190 5.17 -6.85 -0.71
C GLY A 190 5.35 -7.23 -2.17
N VAL A 191 4.27 -7.12 -2.95
CA VAL A 191 4.25 -7.47 -4.38
C VAL A 191 3.44 -6.43 -5.16
N PRO A 192 3.95 -5.83 -6.24
CA PRO A 192 3.16 -4.95 -7.11
C PRO A 192 2.21 -5.80 -7.97
N VAL A 193 1.00 -6.09 -7.48
CA VAL A 193 0.08 -7.04 -8.15
C VAL A 193 -0.42 -6.56 -9.51
N ASP A 194 -0.37 -5.24 -9.77
CA ASP A 194 -0.69 -4.63 -11.06
C ASP A 194 0.35 -4.96 -12.16
N ALA A 195 1.57 -5.33 -11.76
CA ALA A 195 2.66 -5.72 -12.64
C ALA A 195 2.83 -7.24 -12.75
N VAL A 196 1.99 -8.03 -12.08
CA VAL A 196 2.01 -9.49 -12.15
C VAL A 196 1.22 -9.93 -13.39
N VAL A 197 1.79 -10.85 -14.17
CA VAL A 197 1.11 -11.45 -15.32
C VAL A 197 -0.14 -12.19 -14.84
N SER A 198 -1.25 -12.03 -15.55
CA SER A 198 -2.61 -12.44 -15.12
C SER A 198 -2.70 -13.85 -14.53
N ASP A 199 -2.01 -14.81 -15.15
CA ASP A 199 -2.05 -16.23 -14.77
C ASP A 199 -1.54 -16.48 -13.34
N PHE A 200 -0.73 -15.56 -12.80
CA PHE A 200 -0.02 -15.74 -11.55
C PHE A 200 -0.50 -14.82 -10.42
N ILE A 201 -1.46 -13.91 -10.66
CA ILE A 201 -1.91 -12.94 -9.65
C ILE A 201 -2.36 -13.66 -8.37
N ALA A 202 -3.24 -14.65 -8.51
CA ALA A 202 -3.73 -15.41 -7.35
C ALA A 202 -2.59 -16.12 -6.62
N GLY A 203 -1.73 -16.86 -7.32
CA GLY A 203 -0.63 -17.62 -6.69
C GLY A 203 0.43 -16.75 -6.03
N VAL A 204 0.70 -15.57 -6.59
CA VAL A 204 1.57 -14.59 -5.96
C VAL A 204 0.94 -14.02 -4.68
N VAL A 205 -0.37 -13.81 -4.66
CA VAL A 205 -1.09 -13.38 -3.44
C VAL A 205 -1.15 -14.51 -2.41
N GLU A 206 -1.22 -15.77 -2.82
CA GLU A 206 -1.09 -16.92 -1.91
C GLU A 206 0.29 -16.94 -1.24
N GLN A 207 1.36 -16.67 -1.99
CA GLN A 207 2.72 -16.54 -1.44
C GLN A 207 2.87 -15.32 -0.52
N LEU A 208 2.19 -14.21 -0.84
CA LEU A 208 2.16 -13.00 0.00
C LEU A 208 1.43 -13.26 1.34
N THR A 209 0.46 -14.18 1.35
CA THR A 209 -0.39 -14.53 2.50
C THR A 209 -0.26 -16.01 2.87
N PRO A 210 0.95 -16.46 3.26
CA PRO A 210 1.22 -17.87 3.52
C PRO A 210 0.39 -18.39 4.69
N ALA A 211 0.41 -19.71 4.92
CA ALA A 211 -0.15 -20.27 6.14
C ALA A 211 0.55 -19.66 7.37
N ASN A 212 -0.22 -19.24 8.37
CA ASN A 212 0.28 -18.64 9.59
C ASN A 212 -0.42 -19.23 10.83
N SER A 213 -0.10 -18.73 12.03
CA SER A 213 -0.81 -19.12 13.25
C SER A 213 -2.32 -18.85 13.09
N PRO A 214 -3.22 -19.68 13.67
CA PRO A 214 -4.66 -19.52 13.48
C PRO A 214 -5.21 -18.14 13.87
N ASP A 215 -4.53 -17.43 14.76
CA ASP A 215 -4.94 -16.11 15.24
C ASP A 215 -4.23 -14.93 14.57
N HIS A 216 -3.23 -15.19 13.72
CA HIS A 216 -2.53 -14.17 12.96
C HIS A 216 -3.43 -13.57 11.87
N TRP A 217 -3.38 -12.24 11.71
CA TRP A 217 -4.08 -11.53 10.65
C TRP A 217 -3.15 -11.05 9.54
N ASP A 218 -3.38 -11.51 8.31
CA ASP A 218 -2.87 -10.82 7.13
C ASP A 218 -3.84 -9.69 6.74
N ILE A 219 -3.37 -8.45 6.85
CA ILE A 219 -4.14 -7.24 6.50
C ILE A 219 -3.72 -6.77 5.12
N ILE A 220 -4.51 -7.12 4.12
CA ILE A 220 -4.14 -7.08 2.70
C ILE A 220 -4.61 -5.77 2.07
N GLU A 221 -3.65 -5.01 1.53
CA GLU A 221 -3.92 -3.83 0.72
C GLU A 221 -4.78 -4.19 -0.50
N GLY A 222 -5.85 -3.42 -0.72
CA GLY A 222 -6.72 -3.60 -1.88
C GLY A 222 -6.25 -2.83 -3.11
N GLN A 223 -6.37 -3.42 -4.30
CA GLN A 223 -6.13 -2.77 -5.59
C GLN A 223 -7.39 -2.75 -6.46
N GLY A 224 -7.54 -1.70 -7.28
CA GLY A 224 -8.63 -1.59 -8.25
C GLY A 224 -10.05 -1.62 -7.66
N SER A 225 -11.00 -2.03 -8.49
CA SER A 225 -12.35 -2.44 -8.12
C SER A 225 -12.85 -3.49 -9.12
N LEU A 226 -13.69 -4.43 -8.68
CA LEU A 226 -14.38 -5.38 -9.58
C LEU A 226 -15.30 -4.68 -10.58
N PHE A 227 -15.68 -3.43 -10.31
CA PHE A 227 -16.55 -2.62 -11.18
C PHE A 227 -15.75 -1.71 -12.11
N HIS A 228 -14.44 -1.56 -11.89
CA HIS A 228 -13.60 -0.70 -12.71
C HIS A 228 -13.15 -1.46 -13.97
N PRO A 229 -13.53 -1.02 -15.18
CA PRO A 229 -13.31 -1.80 -16.41
C PRO A 229 -11.82 -2.05 -16.71
N ALA A 230 -10.92 -1.14 -16.34
CA ALA A 230 -9.48 -1.32 -16.52
C ALA A 230 -8.80 -2.21 -15.46
N TYR A 231 -9.38 -2.35 -14.25
CA TYR A 231 -8.68 -2.90 -13.08
C TYR A 231 -9.41 -4.06 -12.39
N ALA A 232 -10.56 -4.49 -12.93
CA ALA A 232 -11.34 -5.61 -12.39
C ALA A 232 -10.54 -6.93 -12.39
N GLY A 233 -9.71 -7.16 -13.42
CA GLY A 233 -8.87 -8.38 -13.50
C GLY A 233 -7.89 -8.51 -12.34
N VAL A 234 -7.22 -7.40 -11.97
CA VAL A 234 -6.32 -7.36 -10.80
C VAL A 234 -7.09 -7.60 -9.51
N SER A 235 -8.25 -6.95 -9.37
CA SER A 235 -9.10 -7.04 -8.17
C SER A 235 -9.61 -8.47 -7.94
N LEU A 236 -10.00 -9.16 -9.02
CA LEU A 236 -10.50 -10.55 -8.95
C LEU A 236 -9.37 -11.53 -8.61
N GLY A 237 -8.20 -11.40 -9.25
CA GLY A 237 -7.05 -12.22 -8.93
C GLY A 237 -6.58 -12.04 -7.48
N LEU A 238 -6.60 -10.80 -7.00
CA LEU A 238 -6.30 -10.47 -5.60
C LEU A 238 -7.32 -11.11 -4.65
N LEU A 239 -8.62 -10.99 -4.93
CA LEU A 239 -9.68 -11.59 -4.13
C LEU A 239 -9.55 -13.12 -4.01
N HIS A 240 -9.28 -13.79 -5.12
CA HIS A 240 -9.13 -15.25 -5.14
C HIS A 240 -7.88 -15.72 -4.40
N GLY A 241 -6.73 -15.08 -4.65
CA GLY A 241 -5.48 -15.43 -3.97
C GLY A 241 -5.49 -15.10 -2.47
N ALA A 242 -6.17 -14.01 -2.08
CA ALA A 242 -6.27 -13.57 -0.69
C ALA A 242 -7.08 -14.53 0.18
N GLN A 243 -8.07 -15.25 -0.38
CA GLN A 243 -8.94 -16.16 0.39
C GLN A 243 -9.49 -15.52 1.68
N ALA A 244 -9.87 -14.23 1.59
CA ALA A 244 -10.18 -13.43 2.75
C ALA A 244 -11.32 -14.03 3.59
N ASP A 245 -11.14 -14.07 4.90
CA ASP A 245 -12.23 -14.35 5.85
C ASP A 245 -13.15 -13.14 5.96
N VAL A 246 -12.55 -11.95 5.86
CA VAL A 246 -13.25 -10.68 5.99
C VAL A 246 -12.88 -9.73 4.86
N ILE A 247 -13.89 -9.12 4.25
CA ILE A 247 -13.69 -7.96 3.37
C ILE A 247 -14.08 -6.66 4.07
N LEU A 248 -13.36 -5.59 3.76
CA LEU A 248 -13.75 -4.22 4.09
C LEU A 248 -14.00 -3.44 2.81
N VAL A 249 -15.16 -2.82 2.71
CA VAL A 249 -15.50 -2.01 1.53
C VAL A 249 -15.09 -0.57 1.79
N CYS A 250 -14.21 -0.04 0.94
CA CYS A 250 -13.80 1.36 0.96
C CYS A 250 -14.59 2.15 -0.10
N HIS A 251 -15.06 3.34 0.26
CA HIS A 251 -15.85 4.19 -0.62
C HIS A 251 -15.60 5.67 -0.30
N GLU A 252 -15.75 6.54 -1.30
CA GLU A 252 -15.70 7.99 -1.14
C GLU A 252 -17.11 8.58 -1.18
N ALA A 253 -17.52 9.20 -0.07
CA ALA A 253 -18.86 9.75 0.06
C ALA A 253 -19.09 10.86 -0.97
N GLY A 254 -20.17 10.75 -1.73
CA GLY A 254 -20.55 11.72 -2.76
C GLY A 254 -19.86 11.54 -4.11
N ARG A 255 -19.02 10.51 -4.30
CA ARG A 255 -18.42 10.23 -5.60
C ARG A 255 -19.47 9.66 -6.55
N GLU A 256 -19.74 10.37 -7.64
CA GLU A 256 -20.74 9.97 -8.65
C GLU A 256 -20.12 9.18 -9.81
N GLN A 257 -18.88 9.48 -10.19
CA GLN A 257 -18.18 8.87 -11.31
C GLN A 257 -16.86 8.25 -10.87
N MET A 258 -16.48 7.16 -11.51
CA MET A 258 -15.18 6.54 -11.28
C MET A 258 -14.02 7.46 -11.71
N ASP A 259 -12.94 7.39 -10.95
CA ASP A 259 -11.71 8.16 -11.15
C ASP A 259 -11.12 7.89 -12.54
N GLU A 260 -10.84 8.96 -13.30
CA GLU A 260 -10.30 8.92 -14.66
C GLU A 260 -11.10 8.08 -15.69
N MET A 261 -12.37 7.74 -15.39
CA MET A 261 -13.22 6.89 -16.23
C MET A 261 -14.49 7.62 -16.66
N GLU A 262 -14.40 8.35 -17.77
CA GLU A 262 -15.53 9.12 -18.31
C GLU A 262 -16.75 8.23 -18.63
N GLY A 263 -17.92 8.60 -18.10
CA GLY A 263 -19.19 7.90 -18.33
C GLY A 263 -19.44 6.66 -17.48
N TYR A 264 -18.53 6.29 -16.57
CA TYR A 264 -18.72 5.15 -15.66
C TYR A 264 -19.15 5.62 -14.26
N PRO A 265 -20.41 5.38 -13.84
CA PRO A 265 -20.86 5.76 -12.50
C PRO A 265 -20.25 4.87 -11.43
N VAL A 266 -20.12 5.40 -10.21
CA VAL A 266 -19.76 4.59 -9.04
C VAL A 266 -20.91 3.61 -8.71
N PRO A 267 -20.64 2.31 -8.50
CA PRO A 267 -21.66 1.31 -8.18
C PRO A 267 -22.29 1.55 -6.80
N ASP A 268 -23.53 1.08 -6.60
CA ASP A 268 -24.12 1.07 -5.27
C ASP A 268 -23.34 0.13 -4.33
N LEU A 269 -23.23 0.54 -3.06
CA LEU A 269 -22.50 -0.22 -2.05
C LEU A 269 -23.03 -1.66 -1.88
N ALA A 270 -24.34 -1.89 -2.00
CA ALA A 270 -24.91 -3.23 -1.87
C ALA A 270 -24.41 -4.15 -2.99
N ASP A 271 -24.38 -3.66 -4.24
CA ASP A 271 -23.86 -4.41 -5.38
C ASP A 271 -22.38 -4.74 -5.20
N VAL A 272 -21.59 -3.78 -4.68
CA VAL A 272 -20.18 -3.98 -4.38
C VAL A 272 -19.97 -5.05 -3.32
N ILE A 273 -20.73 -4.99 -2.23
CA ILE A 273 -20.67 -5.99 -1.15
C ILE A 273 -21.05 -7.37 -1.69
N GLU A 274 -22.22 -7.49 -2.33
CA GLU A 274 -22.72 -8.77 -2.83
C GLU A 274 -21.75 -9.40 -3.83
N THR A 275 -21.27 -8.61 -4.79
CA THR A 275 -20.38 -9.12 -5.85
C THR A 275 -19.05 -9.61 -5.29
N ASN A 276 -18.43 -8.86 -4.37
CA ASN A 276 -17.18 -9.29 -3.74
C ASN A 276 -17.38 -10.56 -2.89
N LEU A 277 -18.44 -10.64 -2.09
CA LEU A 277 -18.74 -11.85 -1.30
C LEU A 277 -18.99 -13.06 -2.21
N LYS A 278 -19.81 -12.89 -3.26
CA LYS A 278 -20.15 -13.95 -4.20
C LYS A 278 -18.92 -14.50 -4.93
N LEU A 279 -18.06 -13.63 -5.45
CA LEU A 279 -16.86 -14.05 -6.18
C LEU A 279 -15.76 -14.56 -5.26
N GLY A 280 -15.64 -14.01 -4.04
CA GLY A 280 -14.69 -14.48 -3.02
C GLY A 280 -15.07 -15.83 -2.42
N ALA A 281 -16.36 -16.15 -2.36
CA ALA A 281 -16.85 -17.45 -1.89
C ALA A 281 -16.35 -18.65 -2.72
N LEU A 282 -15.81 -18.40 -3.92
CA LEU A 282 -15.12 -19.41 -4.71
C LEU A 282 -13.93 -20.02 -3.95
N THR A 283 -13.14 -19.21 -3.24
CA THR A 283 -11.92 -19.65 -2.56
C THR A 283 -12.03 -19.61 -1.03
N ASN A 284 -12.99 -18.88 -0.47
CA ASN A 284 -13.36 -18.98 0.96
C ASN A 284 -14.88 -18.83 1.15
N ARG A 285 -15.60 -19.94 1.39
CA ARG A 285 -17.06 -19.93 1.58
C ARG A 285 -17.54 -19.18 2.83
N ASN A 286 -16.64 -18.89 3.77
CA ASN A 286 -16.96 -18.20 5.01
C ASN A 286 -16.69 -16.69 4.93
N ILE A 287 -16.30 -16.17 3.76
CA ILE A 287 -16.06 -14.74 3.54
C ILE A 287 -17.27 -13.92 3.99
N ARG A 288 -17.01 -12.88 4.78
CA ARG A 288 -18.05 -11.96 5.29
C ARG A 288 -17.64 -10.50 5.18
N LEU A 289 -18.62 -9.61 5.24
CA LEU A 289 -18.38 -8.18 5.40
C LEU A 289 -17.97 -7.89 6.84
N GLY A 290 -16.83 -7.20 7.03
CA GLY A 290 -16.33 -6.77 8.34
C GLY A 290 -16.67 -5.34 8.71
N GLY A 291 -16.98 -4.51 7.72
CA GLY A 291 -17.19 -3.08 7.90
C GLY A 291 -17.01 -2.29 6.61
N ILE A 292 -17.31 -1.00 6.69
CA ILE A 292 -17.20 -0.06 5.58
C ILE A 292 -16.33 1.12 6.02
N ALA A 293 -15.32 1.44 5.21
CA ALA A 293 -14.50 2.63 5.39
C ALA A 293 -14.98 3.71 4.42
N LEU A 294 -15.55 4.79 4.95
CA LEU A 294 -16.01 5.93 4.18
C LEU A 294 -14.96 7.05 4.23
N ASN A 295 -14.43 7.42 3.08
CA ASN A 295 -13.73 8.67 2.93
C ASN A 295 -14.76 9.81 2.92
N THR A 296 -14.81 10.58 4.02
CA THR A 296 -15.69 11.75 4.17
C THR A 296 -14.93 13.07 4.07
N SER A 297 -13.75 13.09 3.44
CA SER A 297 -12.90 14.28 3.36
C SER A 297 -13.56 15.49 2.69
N ALA A 298 -14.50 15.24 1.77
CA ALA A 298 -15.28 16.27 1.08
C ALA A 298 -16.47 16.80 1.90
N LEU A 299 -16.79 16.17 3.02
CA LEU A 299 -17.93 16.52 3.87
C LEU A 299 -17.48 17.31 5.10
N VAL A 300 -18.32 18.25 5.52
CA VAL A 300 -18.22 18.89 6.84
C VAL A 300 -18.53 17.88 7.94
N GLU A 301 -18.09 18.15 9.16
CA GLU A 301 -18.14 17.19 10.28
C GLU A 301 -19.53 16.61 10.54
N ASP A 302 -20.56 17.45 10.70
CA ASP A 302 -21.92 16.97 10.96
C ASP A 302 -22.47 16.11 9.80
N ALA A 303 -22.19 16.50 8.56
CA ALA A 303 -22.61 15.75 7.38
C ALA A 303 -21.87 14.41 7.26
N ALA A 304 -20.57 14.39 7.57
CA ALA A 304 -19.75 13.19 7.61
C ALA A 304 -20.27 12.18 8.64
N LEU A 305 -20.54 12.63 9.87
CA LEU A 305 -21.05 11.77 10.94
C LEU A 305 -22.46 11.26 10.64
N ALA A 306 -23.33 12.10 10.07
CA ALA A 306 -24.65 11.70 9.62
C ALA A 306 -24.59 10.63 8.51
N GLU A 307 -23.67 10.80 7.54
CA GLU A 307 -23.49 9.84 6.45
C GLU A 307 -22.95 8.49 6.95
N ILE A 308 -21.97 8.51 7.86
CA ILE A 308 -21.47 7.30 8.53
C ILE A 308 -22.61 6.57 9.25
N ALA A 309 -23.42 7.29 10.04
CA ALA A 309 -24.54 6.71 10.76
C ALA A 309 -25.61 6.12 9.81
N ARG A 310 -25.90 6.81 8.71
CA ARG A 310 -26.85 6.36 7.68
C ARG A 310 -26.40 5.06 7.02
N VAL A 311 -25.13 4.99 6.62
CA VAL A 311 -24.56 3.78 5.99
C VAL A 311 -24.48 2.63 7.01
N GLN A 312 -24.13 2.92 8.27
CA GLN A 312 -24.13 1.91 9.33
C GLN A 312 -25.52 1.33 9.58
N ALA A 313 -26.55 2.18 9.65
CA ALA A 313 -27.94 1.73 9.78
C ALA A 313 -28.39 0.89 8.58
N ARG A 314 -27.91 1.19 7.36
CA ARG A 314 -28.24 0.46 6.14
C ARG A 314 -27.65 -0.96 6.13
N PHE A 315 -26.40 -1.13 6.55
CA PHE A 315 -25.67 -2.39 6.37
C PHE A 315 -25.45 -3.20 7.65
N GLY A 316 -25.71 -2.65 8.83
CA GLY A 316 -25.62 -3.37 10.10
C GLY A 316 -24.20 -3.83 10.47
N VAL A 317 -23.18 -3.22 9.89
CA VAL A 317 -21.75 -3.46 10.18
C VAL A 317 -21.09 -2.15 10.62
N PRO A 318 -19.93 -2.19 11.31
CA PRO A 318 -19.21 -0.97 11.65
C PRO A 318 -18.90 -0.13 10.40
N VAL A 319 -19.22 1.16 10.47
CA VAL A 319 -18.85 2.13 9.43
C VAL A 319 -18.01 3.21 10.08
N VAL A 320 -16.86 3.49 9.49
CA VAL A 320 -15.91 4.47 10.02
C VAL A 320 -15.37 5.33 8.90
N ASP A 321 -14.93 6.54 9.24
CA ASP A 321 -13.94 7.25 8.47
C ASP A 321 -12.57 7.00 9.14
N PRO A 322 -11.63 6.29 8.49
CA PRO A 322 -10.34 5.95 9.09
C PRO A 322 -9.51 7.16 9.52
N VAL A 323 -9.72 8.32 8.91
CA VAL A 323 -9.02 9.58 9.25
C VAL A 323 -9.77 10.30 10.37
N ARG A 324 -11.09 10.41 10.28
CA ARG A 324 -11.91 11.24 11.18
C ARG A 324 -12.29 10.53 12.47
N THR A 325 -12.73 9.27 12.38
CA THR A 325 -13.24 8.50 13.53
C THR A 325 -12.27 7.39 13.98
N GLY A 326 -11.22 7.13 13.20
CA GLY A 326 -10.33 5.98 13.42
C GLY A 326 -11.00 4.67 13.03
N VAL A 327 -10.37 3.54 13.38
CA VAL A 327 -10.78 2.19 12.92
C VAL A 327 -11.09 1.21 14.05
N ALA A 328 -11.11 1.67 15.29
CA ALA A 328 -11.30 0.82 16.47
C ALA A 328 -12.56 -0.06 16.38
N ALA A 329 -13.70 0.51 15.96
CA ALA A 329 -14.95 -0.22 15.82
C ALA A 329 -14.90 -1.36 14.80
N ILE A 330 -14.08 -1.23 13.75
CA ILE A 330 -13.84 -2.33 12.80
C ILE A 330 -13.02 -3.42 13.50
N VAL A 331 -11.94 -3.06 14.20
CA VAL A 331 -11.08 -4.05 14.89
C VAL A 331 -11.86 -4.79 15.98
N ASP A 332 -12.73 -4.10 16.74
CA ASP A 332 -13.62 -4.72 17.73
C ASP A 332 -14.48 -5.84 17.11
N ALA A 333 -14.99 -5.63 15.89
CA ALA A 333 -15.82 -6.62 15.18
C ALA A 333 -15.03 -7.77 14.53
N LEU A 334 -13.70 -7.72 14.57
CA LEU A 334 -12.80 -8.81 14.12
C LEU A 334 -12.34 -9.71 15.28
N GLU A 335 -12.38 -9.20 16.51
CA GLU A 335 -12.01 -9.94 17.73
C GLU A 335 -13.14 -10.86 18.24
N VAL A 336 -14.35 -10.72 17.68
CA VAL A 336 -15.54 -11.56 17.96
C VAL A 336 -15.55 -12.80 17.07
#